data_AF-A0A453M755-F1
#
_entry.id   AF-A0A453M755-F1
#
_cell.length_a   1.000
_cell.length_b   1.000
_cell.length_c   1.000
_cell.angle_alpha   90.00
_cell.angle_beta   90.00
_cell.angle_gamma   90.00
#
_symmetry.space_group_name_H-M   'P 1'
#
loop_
_entity.id
_entity.type
_entity.pdbx_description
1 polymer ?
#
loop_
_entity_poly.entity_id
_entity_poly.type
_entity_poly.pdbx_seq_one_letter_code
_entity_poly.pdbx_strand_id
1 'polypeptide(L)'
;MASRFPTSTPRSSPRSLSIARSMSSTSTAVAASAEDLKSFDAEFIKVDQNTLFDLILAANYLNIKGLLDLTCQTVADMIKGKTPEEIRKTFNIKNDFTPEEEAEIRRENQWAFE
;
A
#
# COMPACT_ATOMS: atom_id res chain seq x y z
N MET A 1 16.92 45.42 -50.54
CA MET A 1 18.29 45.02 -50.16
C MET A 1 18.16 43.91 -49.13
N ALA A 2 18.70 42.72 -49.42
CA ALA A 2 18.83 41.48 -48.62
C ALA A 2 18.34 40.26 -49.44
N SER A 3 19.18 39.57 -50.23
CA SER A 3 20.19 38.54 -49.88
C SER A 3 19.60 37.22 -49.36
N ARG A 4 19.65 36.23 -50.27
CA ARG A 4 19.61 34.76 -50.20
C ARG A 4 19.76 34.06 -48.83
N PHE A 5 19.00 32.98 -48.64
CA PHE A 5 19.46 31.73 -48.01
C PHE A 5 18.85 30.51 -48.74
N PRO A 6 19.61 29.46 -49.08
CA PRO A 6 19.08 28.22 -49.62
C PRO A 6 18.79 27.21 -48.49
N THR A 7 17.55 26.72 -48.40
CA THR A 7 17.21 25.60 -47.52
C THR A 7 17.36 24.29 -48.30
N SER A 8 18.52 23.64 -48.16
CA SER A 8 18.74 22.27 -48.62
C SER A 8 18.24 21.29 -47.55
N THR A 9 17.01 20.79 -47.69
CA THR A 9 16.56 19.59 -46.97
C THR A 9 16.89 18.36 -47.81
N PRO A 10 17.66 17.37 -47.31
CA PRO A 10 17.84 16.13 -48.03
C PRO A 10 16.58 15.26 -47.92
N ARG A 11 16.13 14.85 -49.09
CA ARG A 11 15.08 13.88 -49.40
C ARG A 11 15.17 12.64 -48.48
N SER A 12 14.12 12.39 -47.71
CA SER A 12 13.90 11.16 -46.96
C SER A 12 13.83 9.96 -47.90
N SER A 13 14.67 8.95 -47.65
CA SER A 13 14.59 7.64 -48.30
C SER A 13 13.99 6.63 -47.32
N PRO A 14 12.93 5.88 -47.67
CA PRO A 14 12.19 5.06 -46.72
C PRO A 14 12.70 3.62 -46.73
N ARG A 15 13.73 3.31 -45.94
CA ARG A 15 14.09 1.91 -45.67
C ARG A 15 14.65 1.75 -44.26
N SER A 16 13.75 1.52 -43.31
CA SER A 16 13.99 0.70 -42.11
C SER A 16 12.65 0.49 -41.40
N LEU A 17 11.82 -0.39 -41.98
CA LEU A 17 10.74 -1.03 -41.25
C LEU A 17 11.28 -2.36 -40.69
N SER A 18 10.88 -2.68 -39.45
CA SER A 18 10.90 -3.99 -38.80
C SER A 18 11.98 -4.17 -37.72
N ILE A 19 11.64 -3.81 -36.48
CA ILE A 19 11.66 -4.73 -35.32
C ILE A 19 10.81 -4.09 -34.21
N ALA A 20 9.52 -4.38 -34.27
CA ALA A 20 8.56 -4.14 -33.20
C ALA A 20 7.87 -5.46 -32.90
N ARG A 21 8.57 -6.40 -32.26
CA ARG A 21 7.97 -7.60 -31.66
C ARG A 21 8.96 -8.26 -30.69
N SER A 22 8.84 -7.94 -29.40
CA SER A 22 8.85 -8.90 -28.29
C SER A 22 8.96 -8.17 -26.95
N MET A 23 7.83 -7.71 -26.41
CA MET A 23 7.72 -7.29 -24.99
C MET A 23 6.44 -7.80 -24.34
N SER A 24 5.89 -8.93 -24.83
CA SER A 24 4.59 -9.43 -24.36
C SER A 24 4.67 -10.71 -23.49
N SER A 25 5.86 -11.24 -23.22
CA SER A 25 6.00 -12.52 -22.48
C SER A 25 6.48 -12.38 -21.03
N THR A 26 6.88 -11.19 -20.57
CA THR A 26 7.36 -10.97 -19.19
C THR A 26 6.31 -10.35 -18.26
N SER A 27 5.25 -9.73 -18.78
CA SER A 27 4.23 -9.06 -17.95
C SER A 27 3.24 -10.02 -17.27
N THR A 28 2.98 -11.19 -17.85
CA THR A 28 1.98 -12.13 -17.35
C THR A 28 2.50 -13.07 -16.27
N ALA A 29 3.78 -13.46 -16.31
CA ALA A 29 4.38 -14.33 -15.30
C ALA A 29 4.60 -13.63 -13.95
N VAL A 30 5.02 -12.35 -13.97
CA VAL A 30 5.23 -11.55 -12.75
C VAL A 30 3.90 -11.22 -12.06
N ALA A 31 2.85 -10.97 -12.85
CA ALA A 31 1.51 -10.70 -12.31
C ALA A 31 0.91 -11.94 -11.62
N ALA A 32 1.07 -13.14 -12.20
CA ALA A 32 0.64 -14.38 -11.56
C ALA A 32 1.37 -14.61 -10.21
N SER A 33 2.69 -14.42 -10.18
CA SER A 33 3.46 -14.56 -8.94
C SER A 33 3.12 -13.53 -7.86
N ALA A 34 2.63 -12.34 -8.24
CA ALA A 34 2.27 -11.29 -7.28
C ALA A 34 0.93 -11.58 -6.58
N GLU A 35 -0.04 -12.14 -7.29
CA GLU A 35 -1.33 -12.53 -6.69
C GLU A 35 -1.19 -13.75 -5.78
N ASP A 36 -0.34 -14.71 -6.16
CA ASP A 36 0.00 -15.86 -5.32
C ASP A 36 0.68 -15.40 -4.02
N LEU A 37 1.57 -14.41 -4.10
CA LEU A 37 2.27 -13.85 -2.94
C LEU A 37 1.32 -13.09 -2.01
N LYS A 38 0.39 -12.29 -2.53
CA LYS A 38 -0.65 -11.63 -1.71
C LYS A 38 -1.54 -12.64 -1.00
N SER A 39 -1.91 -13.71 -1.69
CA SER A 39 -2.73 -14.78 -1.12
C SER A 39 -1.97 -15.50 0.01
N PHE A 40 -0.69 -15.76 -0.21
CA PHE A 40 0.20 -16.29 0.81
C PHE A 40 0.32 -15.37 2.02
N ASP A 41 0.58 -14.07 1.81
CA ASP A 41 0.69 -13.08 2.90
C ASP A 41 -0.59 -13.00 3.73
N ALA A 42 -1.75 -13.00 3.06
CA ALA A 42 -3.06 -12.99 3.72
C ALA A 42 -3.33 -14.27 4.52
N GLU A 43 -2.76 -15.41 4.14
CA GLU A 43 -2.86 -16.65 4.90
C GLU A 43 -1.83 -16.74 6.03
N PHE A 44 -0.61 -16.28 5.78
CA PHE A 44 0.48 -16.23 6.74
C PHE A 44 0.14 -15.37 7.96
N ILE A 45 -0.55 -14.25 7.74
CA ILE A 45 -0.91 -13.32 8.81
C ILE A 45 -2.19 -13.70 9.58
N LYS A 46 -2.86 -14.79 9.20
CA LYS A 46 -4.02 -15.36 9.96
C LYS A 46 -3.54 -16.12 11.20
N VAL A 47 -2.97 -15.37 12.12
CA VAL A 47 -2.56 -15.85 13.44
C VAL A 47 -3.39 -15.15 14.52
N ASP A 48 -3.29 -15.63 15.77
CA ASP A 48 -3.91 -14.96 16.91
C ASP A 48 -3.22 -13.59 17.18
N GLN A 49 -3.91 -12.71 17.92
CA GLN A 49 -3.43 -11.35 18.17
C GLN A 49 -2.08 -11.31 18.89
N ASN A 50 -1.83 -12.23 19.83
CA ASN A 50 -0.57 -12.28 20.56
C ASN A 50 0.59 -12.58 19.61
N THR A 51 0.43 -13.62 18.78
CA THR A 51 1.41 -13.98 17.75
C THR A 51 1.60 -12.84 16.73
N LEU A 52 0.54 -12.14 16.35
CA LEU A 52 0.64 -10.99 15.44
C LEU A 52 1.49 -9.86 16.04
N PHE A 53 1.31 -9.54 17.33
CA PHE A 53 2.12 -8.52 18.01
C PHE A 53 3.57 -8.96 18.17
N ASP A 54 3.82 -10.23 18.49
CA ASP A 54 5.18 -10.77 18.55
C ASP A 54 5.87 -10.71 17.18
N LEU A 55 5.13 -10.97 16.08
CA LEU A 55 5.64 -10.81 14.72
C LEU A 55 5.99 -9.36 14.39
N ILE A 56 5.19 -8.37 14.81
CA ILE A 56 5.51 -6.95 14.64
C ILE A 56 6.82 -6.59 15.35
N LEU A 57 6.98 -7.04 16.61
CA LEU A 57 8.18 -6.80 17.40
C LEU A 57 9.41 -7.47 16.77
N ALA A 58 9.27 -8.73 16.33
CA ALA A 58 10.33 -9.47 15.66
C ALA A 58 10.72 -8.83 14.33
N ALA A 59 9.75 -8.41 13.51
CA ALA A 59 9.98 -7.75 12.23
C ALA A 59 10.72 -6.42 12.41
N ASN A 60 10.33 -5.63 13.41
CA ASN A 60 11.01 -4.39 13.77
C ASN A 60 12.44 -4.65 14.27
N TYR A 61 12.63 -5.63 15.16
CA TYR A 61 13.95 -5.98 15.70
C TYR A 61 14.92 -6.47 14.61
N LEU A 62 14.44 -7.31 13.70
CA LEU A 62 15.22 -7.85 12.58
C LEU A 62 15.30 -6.88 11.38
N ASN A 63 14.64 -5.73 11.47
CA ASN A 63 14.55 -4.71 10.40
C ASN A 63 14.04 -5.26 9.05
N ILE A 64 13.03 -6.13 9.10
CA ILE A 64 12.39 -6.72 7.91
C ILE A 64 11.20 -5.85 7.51
N LYS A 65 11.46 -4.84 6.68
CA LYS A 65 10.44 -3.84 6.29
C LYS A 65 9.15 -4.47 5.73
N GLY A 66 9.26 -5.45 4.82
CA GLY A 66 8.06 -6.05 4.20
C GLY A 66 7.15 -6.75 5.19
N LEU A 67 7.72 -7.46 6.17
CA LEU A 67 6.95 -8.12 7.23
C LEU A 67 6.36 -7.09 8.20
N LEU A 68 7.12 -6.03 8.52
CA LEU A 68 6.64 -4.95 9.36
C LEU A 68 5.46 -4.22 8.69
N ASP A 69 5.56 -3.91 7.40
CA ASP A 69 4.48 -3.27 6.64
C ASP A 69 3.23 -4.16 6.61
N LEU A 70 3.38 -5.46 6.31
CA LEU A 70 2.27 -6.43 6.25
C LEU A 70 1.54 -6.56 7.59
N THR A 71 2.30 -6.73 8.67
CA THR A 71 1.75 -6.88 10.02
C THR A 71 1.06 -5.58 10.49
N CYS A 72 1.67 -4.41 10.25
CA CYS A 72 1.06 -3.11 10.56
C CYS A 72 -0.21 -2.88 9.75
N GLN A 73 -0.22 -3.22 8.46
CA GLN A 73 -1.39 -3.10 7.60
C GLN A 73 -2.54 -3.96 8.11
N THR A 74 -2.25 -5.20 8.54
CA THR A 74 -3.26 -6.10 9.11
C THR A 74 -3.90 -5.51 10.37
N VAL A 75 -3.10 -4.93 11.27
CA VAL A 75 -3.62 -4.24 12.46
C VAL A 75 -4.46 -3.01 12.08
N ALA A 76 -4.02 -2.24 11.08
CA ALA A 76 -4.78 -1.09 10.58
C ALA A 76 -6.14 -1.50 10.01
N ASP A 77 -6.19 -2.60 9.25
CA ASP A 77 -7.43 -3.15 8.69
C ASP A 77 -8.38 -3.68 9.79
N MET A 78 -7.84 -4.17 10.91
CA MET A 78 -8.64 -4.54 12.08
C MET A 78 -9.28 -3.34 12.80
N ILE A 79 -8.73 -2.14 12.62
CA ILE A 79 -9.22 -0.89 13.24
C ILE A 79 -10.18 -0.16 12.31
N LYS A 80 -9.94 -0.24 11.00
CA LYS A 80 -10.68 0.49 9.98
C LYS A 80 -12.18 0.23 10.06
N GLY A 81 -12.96 1.31 10.15
CA GLY A 81 -14.43 1.25 10.17
C GLY A 81 -15.05 0.77 11.49
N LYS A 82 -14.24 0.51 12.53
CA LYS A 82 -14.74 0.20 13.87
C LYS A 82 -14.89 1.47 14.71
N THR A 83 -15.86 1.44 15.60
CA THR A 83 -16.03 2.47 16.63
C THR A 83 -14.94 2.38 17.70
N PRO A 84 -14.61 3.48 18.41
CA PRO A 84 -13.66 3.45 19.52
C PRO A 84 -13.98 2.38 20.57
N GLU A 85 -15.25 2.12 20.84
CA GLU A 85 -15.74 1.13 21.78
C GLU A 85 -15.45 -0.31 21.30
N GLU A 86 -15.66 -0.58 20.00
CA GLU A 86 -15.35 -1.88 19.38
C GLU A 86 -13.83 -2.12 19.31
N ILE A 87 -13.04 -1.08 19.03
CA ILE A 87 -11.57 -1.15 19.05
C ILE A 87 -11.10 -1.50 20.46
N ARG A 88 -11.59 -0.78 21.48
CA ARG A 88 -11.27 -1.05 22.89
C ARG A 88 -11.59 -2.50 23.27
N LYS A 89 -12.75 -3.01 22.85
CA LYS A 89 -13.12 -4.41 23.10
C LYS A 89 -12.23 -5.40 22.35
N THR A 90 -11.93 -5.14 21.07
CA THR A 90 -11.11 -6.03 20.23
C THR A 90 -9.69 -6.20 20.77
N PHE A 91 -9.09 -5.08 21.19
CA PHE A 91 -7.71 -5.03 21.70
C PHE A 91 -7.63 -5.13 23.22
N ASN A 92 -8.77 -5.41 23.89
CA ASN A 92 -8.87 -5.55 25.33
C ASN A 92 -8.27 -4.34 26.11
N ILE A 93 -8.50 -3.13 25.58
CA ILE A 93 -8.03 -1.85 26.13
C ILE A 93 -9.09 -1.31 27.10
N LYS A 94 -8.65 -0.94 28.31
CA LYS A 94 -9.51 -0.28 29.30
C LYS A 94 -9.73 1.19 28.90
N ASN A 95 -10.97 1.67 28.93
CA ASN A 95 -11.25 3.10 28.84
C ASN A 95 -10.77 3.81 30.11
N ASP A 96 -9.84 4.75 29.94
CA ASP A 96 -9.24 5.57 30.99
C ASP A 96 -9.75 7.02 30.97
N PHE A 97 -10.59 7.39 30.01
CA PHE A 97 -11.22 8.70 29.94
C PHE A 97 -12.44 8.80 30.87
N THR A 98 -12.61 9.98 31.46
CA THR A 98 -13.88 10.35 32.09
C THR A 98 -14.98 10.58 31.04
N PRO A 99 -16.26 10.46 31.39
CA PRO A 99 -17.36 10.74 30.46
C PRO A 99 -17.30 12.14 29.85
N GLU A 100 -16.87 13.13 30.62
CA GLU A 100 -16.71 14.52 30.20
C GLU A 100 -15.57 14.67 29.17
N GLU A 101 -14.41 14.04 29.41
CA GLU A 101 -13.28 14.06 28.48
C GLU A 101 -13.62 13.32 27.18
N GLU A 102 -14.30 12.17 27.26
CA GLU A 102 -14.71 11.41 26.07
C GLU A 102 -15.72 12.21 25.22
N ALA A 103 -16.65 12.93 25.85
CA ALA A 103 -17.61 13.79 25.15
C ALA A 103 -16.89 14.94 24.44
N GLU A 104 -15.90 15.56 25.07
CA GLU A 104 -15.12 16.64 24.46
C GLU A 104 -14.25 16.13 23.31
N ILE A 105 -13.56 15.00 23.48
CA ILE A 105 -12.79 14.36 22.40
C ILE A 105 -13.70 13.99 21.22
N ARG A 106 -14.90 13.47 21.50
CA ARG A 106 -15.88 13.14 20.45
C ARG A 106 -16.38 14.39 19.73
N ARG A 107 -16.57 15.50 20.46
CA ARG A 107 -16.96 16.82 19.89
C ARG A 107 -15.86 17.39 19.00
N GLU A 108 -14.60 17.32 19.42
CA GLU A 108 -13.45 17.84 18.67
C GLU A 108 -13.15 17.00 17.41
N ASN A 109 -13.35 15.68 17.50
CA ASN A 109 -13.06 14.75 16.41
C ASN A 109 -14.29 14.42 15.53
N GLN A 110 -15.37 15.21 15.59
CA GLN A 110 -16.57 14.99 14.76
C GLN A 110 -16.25 14.88 13.27
N TRP A 111 -15.27 15.64 12.78
CA TRP A 111 -14.81 15.61 11.39
C TRP A 111 -14.32 14.22 10.92
N ALA A 112 -13.91 13.34 11.84
CA ALA A 112 -13.46 11.98 11.50
C ALA A 112 -14.62 10.99 11.36
N PHE A 113 -15.84 11.41 11.69
CA PHE A 113 -17.06 10.60 11.67
C PHE A 113 -18.11 11.11 10.64
N GLU A 114 -17.80 12.16 9.87
CA GLU A 114 -18.56 12.65 8.71
C GLU A 114 -18.10 11.96 7.41
#